data_AF-A0A191HXI9-F1
#
_entry.id   AF-A0A191HXI9-F1
#
_cell.length_a   1.000
_cell.length_b   1.000
_cell.length_c   1.000
_cell.angle_alpha   90.00
_cell.angle_beta   90.00
_cell.angle_gamma   90.00
#
_symmetry.space_group_name_H-M   'P 1'
#
loop_
_entity.id
_entity.type
_entity.pdbx_description
1 polymer ?
#
loop_
_entity_poly.entity_id
_entity_poly.type
_entity_poly.pdbx_seq_one_letter_code
_entity_poly.pdbx_strand_id
1 'polypeptide(L)'
;MDNILKELELVEVTYSNNNNKALFVFLDRKRGEIREIIFNKQVYNNGEFIDNEEKSAKVEAWCKEYFNLPFMELKKAIGIKKDIYAYDNFNSLFEVAVIEKFTEEETGEILEGEITAVEDHGIGIIIYFTYGSKNYQSKMMYAQYMDEERKWYVNPVKKNRQYKKFKDKFKVPFEMKDELIGKSIIVEVKKAFGSVLYADIKPFLKK
;
A
#
# COMPACT_ATOMS: atom_id res chain seq x y z
N MET A 1 -7.41 -18.84 -0.46
CA MET A 1 -7.48 -19.37 0.93
C MET A 1 -7.89 -18.21 1.79
N ASP A 2 -9.00 -18.31 2.51
CA ASP A 2 -9.44 -17.23 3.40
C ASP A 2 -8.49 -17.18 4.59
N ASN A 3 -7.57 -16.22 4.57
CA ASN A 3 -6.59 -16.04 5.64
C ASN A 3 -7.20 -15.33 6.88
N ILE A 4 -8.45 -15.65 7.24
CA ILE A 4 -9.13 -15.03 8.37
C ILE A 4 -9.10 -16.00 9.57
N LEU A 5 -8.41 -15.58 10.63
CA LEU A 5 -8.34 -16.28 11.90
C LEU A 5 -9.41 -15.75 12.84
N LYS A 6 -10.36 -16.62 13.21
CA LYS A 6 -11.56 -16.22 13.93
C LYS A 6 -11.35 -16.10 15.43
N GLU A 7 -11.97 -15.07 16.01
CA GLU A 7 -12.14 -14.89 17.47
C GLU A 7 -10.84 -14.98 18.30
N LEU A 8 -9.74 -14.43 17.81
CA LEU A 8 -8.50 -14.37 18.59
C LEU A 8 -8.62 -13.34 19.71
N GLU A 9 -8.14 -13.69 20.89
CA GLU A 9 -8.17 -12.86 22.09
C GLU A 9 -7.01 -11.87 22.09
N LEU A 10 -7.29 -10.58 22.25
CA LEU A 10 -6.30 -9.53 22.47
C LEU A 10 -5.72 -9.66 23.89
N VAL A 11 -4.45 -10.00 24.02
CA VAL A 11 -3.81 -10.22 25.33
C VAL A 11 -2.90 -9.08 25.77
N GLU A 12 -2.41 -8.27 24.83
CA GLU A 12 -1.49 -7.19 25.13
C GLU A 12 -1.66 -6.01 24.16
N VAL A 13 -1.53 -4.79 24.69
CA VAL A 13 -1.42 -3.56 23.91
C VAL A 13 -0.23 -2.74 24.42
N THR A 14 0.74 -2.49 23.55
CA THR A 14 1.92 -1.65 23.86
C THR A 14 1.95 -0.41 22.99
N TYR A 15 2.33 0.72 23.59
CA TYR A 15 2.54 1.97 22.86
C TYR A 15 4.03 2.22 22.67
N SER A 16 4.39 2.72 21.50
CA SER A 16 5.75 3.09 21.12
C SER A 16 5.73 4.37 20.29
N ASN A 17 6.93 4.91 19.98
CA ASN A 17 7.09 6.09 19.14
C ASN A 17 6.28 7.29 19.67
N ASN A 18 6.58 7.71 20.90
CA ASN A 18 5.88 8.81 21.60
C ASN A 18 4.35 8.64 21.67
N ASN A 19 3.88 7.41 21.87
CA ASN A 19 2.45 7.05 21.87
C ASN A 19 1.72 7.32 20.54
N ASN A 20 2.43 7.37 19.41
CA ASN A 20 1.81 7.43 18.08
C ASN A 20 1.64 6.05 17.44
N LYS A 21 2.24 5.01 18.01
CA LYS A 21 2.15 3.63 17.51
C LYS A 21 1.64 2.69 18.61
N ALA A 22 0.58 1.96 18.32
CA ALA A 22 0.03 0.89 19.15
C ALA A 22 0.29 -0.46 18.49
N LEU A 23 0.86 -1.40 19.24
CA LEU A 23 1.03 -2.80 18.87
C LEU A 23 0.02 -3.62 19.67
N PHE A 24 -0.78 -4.42 18.98
CA PHE A 24 -1.75 -5.34 19.54
C PHE A 24 -1.22 -6.76 19.37
N VAL A 25 -1.26 -7.55 20.44
CA VAL A 25 -0.88 -8.97 20.42
C VAL A 25 -2.13 -9.81 20.63
N PHE A 26 -2.51 -10.57 19.61
CA PHE A 26 -3.60 -11.53 19.65
C PHE A 26 -3.06 -12.95 19.77
N LEU A 27 -3.70 -13.78 20.58
CA LEU A 27 -3.24 -15.14 20.85
C LEU A 27 -3.99 -16.17 19.97
N ASP A 28 -3.27 -16.82 19.05
CA ASP A 28 -3.75 -17.96 18.28
C ASP A 28 -3.45 -19.26 19.03
N ARG A 29 -4.31 -19.58 20.01
CA ARG A 29 -4.16 -20.77 20.86
C ARG A 29 -4.20 -22.09 20.06
N LYS A 30 -4.87 -22.11 18.90
CA LYS A 30 -4.97 -23.33 18.08
C LYS A 30 -3.63 -23.69 17.45
N ARG A 31 -2.84 -22.68 17.08
CA ARG A 31 -1.51 -22.86 16.48
C ARG A 31 -0.36 -22.70 17.48
N GLY A 32 -0.63 -22.16 18.67
CA GLY A 32 0.43 -21.82 19.63
C GLY A 32 1.25 -20.62 19.18
N GLU A 33 0.64 -19.69 18.43
CA GLU A 33 1.29 -18.55 17.80
C GLU A 33 0.69 -17.23 18.31
N ILE A 34 1.43 -16.13 18.12
CA ILE A 34 0.93 -14.77 18.32
C ILE A 34 0.68 -14.08 16.98
N ARG A 35 -0.30 -13.18 16.95
CA ARG A 35 -0.58 -12.31 15.80
C ARG A 35 -0.43 -10.86 16.22
N GLU A 36 0.52 -10.19 15.60
CA GLU A 36 0.83 -8.79 15.86
C GLU A 36 0.17 -7.89 14.83
N ILE A 37 -0.53 -6.85 15.32
CA ILE A 37 -1.17 -5.82 14.50
C ILE A 37 -0.69 -4.45 14.96
N ILE A 38 -0.47 -3.53 14.03
CA ILE A 38 0.05 -2.19 14.32
C ILE A 38 -0.91 -1.14 13.82
N PHE A 39 -1.31 -0.22 14.71
CA PHE A 39 -1.88 1.07 14.34
C PHE A 39 -0.85 2.16 14.58
N ASN A 40 -0.54 2.93 13.52
CA ASN A 40 0.43 4.03 13.57
C ASN A 40 -0.20 5.30 13.02
N LYS A 41 -0.28 6.34 13.85
CA LYS A 41 -0.84 7.66 13.52
C LYS A 41 0.08 8.49 12.63
N GLN A 42 1.33 8.08 12.48
CA GLN A 42 2.34 8.77 11.69
C GLN A 42 2.59 8.08 10.35
N VAL A 43 3.10 8.85 9.40
CA VAL A 43 3.59 8.34 8.12
C VAL A 43 5.12 8.26 8.19
N TYR A 44 5.67 7.17 7.67
CA TYR A 44 7.11 7.06 7.53
C TYR A 44 7.55 7.84 6.30
N ASN A 45 8.38 8.85 6.51
CA ASN A 45 8.91 9.70 5.44
C ASN A 45 10.39 9.98 5.72
N ASN A 46 11.27 9.59 4.80
CA ASN A 46 12.70 9.89 4.83
C ASN A 46 13.43 9.46 6.13
N GLY A 47 13.21 8.23 6.59
CA GLY A 47 13.90 7.74 7.79
C GLY A 47 13.16 7.99 9.10
N GLU A 48 12.22 8.93 9.11
CA GLU A 48 11.53 9.42 10.31
C GLU A 48 10.02 9.22 10.21
N PHE A 49 9.36 9.14 11.37
CA PHE A 49 7.91 9.15 11.44
C PHE A 49 7.42 10.58 11.66
N ILE A 50 6.65 11.08 10.71
CA ILE A 50 6.11 12.44 10.71
C ILE A 50 4.61 12.38 10.98
N ASP A 51 4.12 13.32 11.78
CA ASP A 51 2.69 13.49 12.03
C ASP A 51 1.95 13.82 10.73
N ASN A 52 0.82 13.15 10.52
CA ASN A 52 -0.03 13.35 9.36
C ASN A 52 -1.49 13.31 9.83
N GLU A 53 -2.21 14.42 9.64
CA GLU A 53 -3.56 14.59 10.15
C GLU A 53 -4.54 13.57 9.58
N GLU A 54 -4.48 13.31 8.26
CA GLU A 54 -5.34 12.32 7.60
C GLU A 54 -5.09 10.91 8.14
N LYS A 55 -3.83 10.52 8.31
CA LYS A 55 -3.44 9.23 8.87
C LYS A 55 -3.89 9.09 10.32
N SER A 56 -3.68 10.14 11.11
CA SER A 56 -4.09 10.21 12.51
C SER A 56 -5.61 10.05 12.65
N ALA A 57 -6.39 10.80 11.85
CA ALA A 57 -7.84 10.72 11.83
C ALA A 57 -8.34 9.34 11.38
N LYS A 58 -7.70 8.75 10.37
CA LYS A 58 -8.01 7.39 9.91
C LYS A 58 -7.79 6.35 11.01
N VAL A 59 -6.68 6.46 11.74
CA VAL A 59 -6.38 5.55 12.84
C VAL A 59 -7.36 5.73 14.01
N GLU A 60 -7.75 6.96 14.35
CA GLU A 60 -8.80 7.18 15.37
C GLU A 60 -10.14 6.59 14.94
N ALA A 61 -10.51 6.71 13.66
CA ALA A 61 -11.71 6.08 13.12
C ALA A 61 -11.66 4.55 13.27
N TRP A 62 -10.52 3.93 12.96
CA TRP A 62 -10.32 2.49 13.19
C TRP A 62 -10.41 2.11 14.68
N CYS A 63 -9.81 2.90 15.57
CA CYS A 63 -9.90 2.64 17.01
C CYS A 63 -11.36 2.64 17.48
N LYS A 64 -12.15 3.61 17.01
CA LYS A 64 -13.58 3.70 17.31
C LYS A 64 -14.36 2.53 16.68
N GLU A 65 -14.09 2.18 15.43
CA GLU A 65 -14.78 1.10 14.72
C GLU A 65 -14.52 -0.27 15.35
N TYR A 66 -13.25 -0.60 15.59
CA TYR A 66 -12.88 -1.94 16.03
C TYR A 66 -12.92 -2.11 17.55
N PHE A 67 -12.65 -1.07 18.32
CA PHE A 67 -12.52 -1.18 19.78
C PHE A 67 -13.53 -0.31 20.53
N ASN A 68 -14.26 0.58 19.85
CA ASN A 68 -15.12 1.61 20.47
C ASN A 68 -14.39 2.42 21.55
N LEU A 69 -13.10 2.66 21.32
CA LEU A 69 -12.20 3.35 22.24
C LEU A 69 -11.35 4.37 21.46
N PRO A 70 -10.98 5.50 22.07
CA PRO A 70 -9.98 6.40 21.50
C PRO A 70 -8.59 5.73 21.52
N PHE A 71 -7.69 6.16 20.62
CA PHE A 71 -6.37 5.55 20.47
C PHE A 71 -5.59 5.42 21.79
N MET A 72 -5.65 6.43 22.67
CA MET A 72 -4.89 6.42 23.93
C MET A 72 -5.42 5.41 24.96
N GLU A 73 -6.64 4.90 24.78
CA GLU A 73 -7.30 4.00 25.73
C GLU A 73 -7.35 2.55 25.27
N LEU A 74 -6.68 2.18 24.17
CA LEU A 74 -6.72 0.83 23.59
C LEU A 74 -6.30 -0.28 24.56
N LYS A 75 -5.51 0.01 25.61
CA LYS A 75 -5.22 -0.96 26.69
C LYS A 75 -6.48 -1.48 27.40
N LYS A 76 -7.58 -0.71 27.42
CA LYS A 76 -8.88 -1.15 27.97
C LYS A 76 -9.54 -2.23 27.11
N ALA A 77 -9.06 -2.47 25.88
CA ALA A 77 -9.57 -3.51 25.00
C ALA A 77 -8.98 -4.90 25.26
N ILE A 78 -8.01 -5.06 26.18
CA ILE A 78 -7.45 -6.38 26.49
C ILE A 78 -8.58 -7.32 26.95
N GLY A 79 -8.60 -8.53 26.41
CA GLY A 79 -9.62 -9.56 26.62
C GLY A 79 -10.71 -9.60 25.55
N ILE A 80 -10.82 -8.60 24.66
CA ILE A 80 -11.76 -8.70 23.54
C ILE A 80 -11.30 -9.72 22.50
N LYS A 81 -12.25 -10.25 21.74
CA LYS A 81 -11.99 -11.15 20.63
C LYS A 81 -12.24 -10.48 19.28
N LYS A 82 -11.37 -10.74 18.30
CA LYS A 82 -11.49 -10.22 16.93
C LYS A 82 -11.08 -11.26 15.90
N ASP A 83 -11.66 -11.09 14.71
CA ASP A 83 -11.20 -11.78 13.52
C ASP A 83 -9.95 -11.07 12.97
N ILE A 84 -8.92 -11.85 12.67
CA ILE A 84 -7.63 -11.35 12.21
C ILE A 84 -7.37 -11.82 10.78
N TYR A 85 -7.11 -10.87 9.88
CA TYR A 85 -6.63 -11.14 8.54
C TYR A 85 -5.12 -11.35 8.59
N ALA A 86 -4.67 -12.59 8.35
CA ALA A 86 -3.27 -12.98 8.35
C ALA A 86 -2.69 -12.91 6.93
N TYR A 87 -1.58 -12.23 6.76
CA TYR A 87 -0.82 -12.19 5.51
C TYR A 87 0.58 -12.72 5.78
N ASP A 88 1.32 -13.06 4.73
CA ASP A 88 2.64 -13.70 4.86
C ASP A 88 3.62 -12.92 5.76
N ASN A 89 3.52 -11.59 5.76
CA ASN A 89 4.46 -10.71 6.46
C ASN A 89 3.82 -9.77 7.48
N PHE A 90 2.50 -9.75 7.61
CA PHE A 90 1.80 -8.87 8.55
C PHE A 90 0.38 -9.37 8.85
N ASN A 91 -0.25 -8.82 9.89
CA ASN A 91 -1.66 -9.08 10.19
C ASN A 91 -2.46 -7.77 10.22
N SER A 92 -3.77 -7.87 10.01
CA SER A 92 -4.68 -6.73 10.04
C SER A 92 -6.03 -7.09 10.67
N LEU A 93 -6.74 -6.09 11.17
CA LEU A 93 -8.13 -6.22 11.66
C LEU A 93 -9.16 -6.13 10.52
N PHE A 94 -8.71 -5.80 9.33
CA PHE A 94 -9.51 -5.63 8.14
C PHE A 94 -8.77 -6.13 6.91
N GLU A 95 -9.52 -6.37 5.84
CA GLU A 95 -8.96 -6.76 4.56
C GLU A 95 -8.09 -5.63 3.98
N VAL A 96 -6.89 -5.97 3.56
CA VAL A 96 -5.92 -5.07 2.94
C VAL A 96 -5.74 -5.54 1.51
N ALA A 97 -5.97 -4.65 0.55
CA ALA A 97 -5.60 -4.88 -0.83
C ALA A 97 -4.07 -4.94 -0.93
N VAL A 98 -3.52 -6.15 -0.88
CA VAL A 98 -2.08 -6.38 -1.00
C VAL A 98 -1.66 -6.12 -2.45
N ILE A 99 -0.65 -5.27 -2.61
CA ILE A 99 0.00 -5.05 -3.90
C ILE A 99 1.11 -6.09 -4.07
N GLU A 100 0.88 -7.01 -4.98
CA GLU A 100 1.77 -8.10 -5.33
C GLU A 100 3.03 -7.59 -6.04
N LYS A 101 4.11 -8.34 -5.89
CA LYS A 101 5.37 -8.12 -6.62
C LYS A 101 5.54 -9.24 -7.63
N PHE A 102 6.06 -8.89 -8.80
CA PHE A 102 6.50 -9.90 -9.76
C PHE A 102 7.73 -10.64 -9.25
N THR A 103 7.84 -11.88 -9.65
CA THR A 103 8.95 -12.81 -9.45
C THR A 103 9.84 -12.87 -10.69
N GLU A 104 11.06 -13.36 -10.55
CA GLU A 104 11.99 -13.41 -11.70
C GLU A 104 11.49 -14.29 -12.84
N GLU A 105 10.72 -15.34 -12.52
CA GLU A 105 10.12 -16.27 -13.50
C GLU A 105 9.10 -15.56 -14.40
N GLU A 106 8.43 -14.54 -13.90
CA GLU A 106 7.45 -13.74 -14.65
C GLU A 106 8.12 -12.71 -15.59
N THR A 107 9.45 -12.60 -15.61
CA THR A 107 10.15 -11.62 -16.46
C THR A 107 9.89 -11.87 -17.94
N GLY A 108 9.40 -10.85 -18.64
CA GLY A 108 9.07 -10.92 -20.07
C GLY A 108 7.63 -11.36 -20.35
N GLU A 109 6.87 -11.75 -19.32
CA GLU A 109 5.45 -12.06 -19.49
C GLU A 109 4.65 -10.82 -19.91
N ILE A 110 3.64 -11.07 -20.75
CA ILE A 110 2.67 -10.07 -21.19
C ILE A 110 1.33 -10.43 -20.57
N LEU A 111 0.83 -9.53 -19.72
CA LEU A 111 -0.36 -9.71 -18.92
C LEU A 111 -1.44 -8.74 -19.40
N GLU A 112 -2.69 -9.18 -19.44
CA GLU A 112 -3.84 -8.30 -19.64
C GLU A 112 -4.51 -8.04 -18.29
N GLY A 113 -4.58 -6.78 -17.88
CA GLY A 113 -5.15 -6.37 -16.60
C GLY A 113 -6.14 -5.22 -16.74
N GLU A 114 -6.71 -4.79 -15.63
CA GLU A 114 -7.68 -3.68 -15.57
C GLU A 114 -7.22 -2.63 -14.56
N ILE A 115 -7.24 -1.36 -14.95
CA ILE A 115 -6.86 -0.25 -14.05
C ILE A 115 -7.95 -0.09 -12.97
N THR A 116 -7.54 -0.09 -11.70
CA THR A 116 -8.43 0.11 -10.55
C THR A 116 -8.32 1.49 -9.92
N ALA A 117 -7.14 2.12 -9.99
CA ALA A 117 -6.94 3.49 -9.50
C ALA A 117 -5.70 4.14 -10.13
N VAL A 118 -5.69 5.48 -10.16
CA VAL A 118 -4.53 6.28 -10.58
C VAL A 118 -4.33 7.43 -9.59
N GLU A 119 -3.16 7.51 -8.98
CA GLU A 119 -2.86 8.46 -7.89
C GLU A 119 -1.54 9.19 -8.14
N ASP A 120 -1.42 10.43 -7.63
CA ASP A 120 -0.13 11.12 -7.53
C ASP A 120 0.22 11.30 -6.05
N HIS A 121 1.30 10.68 -5.62
CA HIS A 121 1.76 10.72 -4.22
C HIS A 121 2.80 11.82 -3.97
N GLY A 122 2.92 12.80 -4.87
CA GLY A 122 3.90 13.89 -4.74
C GLY A 122 5.34 13.51 -5.09
N ILE A 123 5.60 12.22 -5.35
CA ILE A 123 6.91 11.69 -5.79
C ILE A 123 6.84 10.93 -7.13
N GLY A 124 5.63 10.59 -7.56
CA GLY A 124 5.38 9.76 -8.74
C GLY A 124 3.90 9.51 -8.93
N ILE A 125 3.51 9.26 -10.18
CA ILE A 125 2.18 8.77 -10.54
C ILE A 125 2.17 7.25 -10.34
N ILE A 126 1.22 6.73 -9.57
CA ILE A 126 1.02 5.29 -9.34
C ILE A 126 -0.26 4.87 -10.05
N ILE A 127 -0.16 3.81 -10.85
CA ILE A 127 -1.28 3.18 -11.54
C ILE A 127 -1.49 1.81 -10.90
N TYR A 128 -2.61 1.64 -10.22
CA TYR A 128 -3.04 0.37 -9.64
C TYR A 128 -3.87 -0.40 -10.66
N PHE A 129 -3.65 -1.70 -10.74
CA PHE A 129 -4.38 -2.56 -11.66
C PHE A 129 -4.54 -3.97 -11.11
N THR A 130 -5.52 -4.70 -11.61
CA THR A 130 -5.72 -6.12 -11.31
C THR A 130 -5.26 -6.99 -12.46
N TYR A 131 -4.71 -8.16 -12.13
CA TYR A 131 -4.45 -9.25 -13.06
C TYR A 131 -4.76 -10.57 -12.35
N GLY A 132 -5.65 -11.38 -12.92
CA GLY A 132 -6.21 -12.53 -12.22
C GLY A 132 -6.93 -12.10 -10.93
N SER A 133 -6.61 -12.74 -9.80
CA SER A 133 -7.15 -12.39 -8.49
C SER A 133 -6.22 -11.49 -7.66
N LYS A 134 -5.22 -10.87 -8.29
CA LYS A 134 -4.12 -10.16 -7.63
C LYS A 134 -4.11 -8.68 -8.01
N ASN A 135 -3.71 -7.82 -7.07
CA ASN A 135 -3.54 -6.39 -7.31
C ASN A 135 -2.06 -6.09 -7.52
N TYR A 136 -1.75 -5.26 -8.50
CA TYR A 136 -0.40 -4.83 -8.85
C TYR A 136 -0.37 -3.31 -9.02
N GLN A 137 0.85 -2.77 -9.16
CA GLN A 137 1.04 -1.36 -9.44
C GLN A 137 2.17 -1.11 -10.45
N SER A 138 2.02 -0.06 -11.24
CA SER A 138 3.08 0.53 -12.06
C SER A 138 3.37 1.94 -11.55
N LYS A 139 4.65 2.33 -11.53
CA LYS A 139 5.08 3.63 -10.97
C LYS A 139 5.78 4.45 -12.03
N MET A 140 5.31 5.67 -12.26
CA MET A 140 5.97 6.69 -13.07
C MET A 140 6.63 7.72 -12.15
N MET A 141 7.74 7.33 -11.54
CA MET A 141 8.46 8.16 -10.57
C MET A 141 9.04 9.42 -11.23
N TYR A 142 8.88 10.56 -10.58
CA TYR A 142 9.50 11.82 -10.98
C TYR A 142 10.39 12.44 -9.89
N ALA A 143 10.31 11.96 -8.66
CA ALA A 143 11.30 12.25 -7.65
C ALA A 143 12.59 11.45 -7.88
N GLN A 144 13.66 11.92 -7.27
CA GLN A 144 14.95 11.25 -7.17
C GLN A 144 15.27 11.06 -5.69
N TYR A 145 15.72 9.87 -5.33
CA TYR A 145 16.21 9.58 -3.98
C TYR A 145 17.67 10.02 -3.88
N MET A 146 18.01 10.78 -2.85
CA MET A 146 19.38 11.15 -2.51
C MET A 146 19.82 10.30 -1.33
N ASP A 147 20.74 9.37 -1.55
CA ASP A 147 21.15 8.37 -0.56
C ASP A 147 21.77 9.00 0.69
N GLU A 148 22.58 10.05 0.51
CA GLU A 148 23.25 10.78 1.61
C GLU A 148 22.25 11.38 2.60
N GLU A 149 21.16 11.93 2.08
CA GLU A 149 20.10 12.57 2.87
C GLU A 149 18.94 11.63 3.19
N ARG A 150 18.98 10.41 2.66
CA ARG A 150 17.90 9.41 2.73
C ARG A 150 16.53 9.99 2.37
N LYS A 151 16.51 10.86 1.36
CA LYS A 151 15.35 11.72 1.06
C LYS A 151 14.99 11.77 -0.42
N TRP A 152 13.69 11.81 -0.68
CA TRP A 152 13.16 12.05 -2.02
C TRP A 152 13.06 13.54 -2.31
N TYR A 153 13.59 13.93 -3.48
CA TYR A 153 13.50 15.28 -4.00
C TYR A 153 12.75 15.28 -5.33
N VAL A 154 11.69 16.09 -5.42
CA VAL A 154 10.90 16.25 -6.64
C VAL A 154 11.74 16.97 -7.68
N ASN A 155 11.97 16.33 -8.83
CA ASN A 155 12.58 16.99 -9.98
C ASN A 155 11.47 17.58 -10.86
N PRO A 156 11.28 18.92 -10.92
CA PRO A 156 10.17 19.54 -11.65
C PRO A 156 10.23 19.26 -13.16
N VAL A 157 11.43 19.19 -13.73
CA VAL A 157 11.61 18.86 -15.16
C VAL A 157 11.18 17.42 -15.43
N LYS A 158 11.58 16.48 -14.56
CA LYS A 158 11.16 15.08 -14.66
C LYS A 158 9.66 14.93 -14.42
N LYS A 159 9.08 15.69 -13.50
CA LYS A 159 7.62 15.72 -13.24
C LYS A 159 6.87 16.08 -14.51
N ASN A 160 7.19 17.21 -15.15
CA ASN A 160 6.55 17.62 -16.40
C ASN A 160 6.70 16.56 -17.51
N ARG A 161 7.88 15.93 -17.62
CA ARG A 161 8.11 14.83 -18.56
C ARG A 161 7.24 13.61 -18.26
N GLN A 162 7.06 13.23 -17.00
CA GLN A 162 6.22 12.08 -16.63
C GLN A 162 4.74 12.35 -16.87
N TYR A 163 4.24 13.56 -16.62
CA TYR A 163 2.86 13.94 -16.97
C TYR A 163 2.64 13.91 -18.49
N LYS A 164 3.61 14.40 -19.27
CA LYS A 164 3.56 14.27 -20.73
C LYS A 164 3.55 12.81 -21.15
N LYS A 165 4.45 11.98 -20.61
CA LYS A 165 4.48 10.54 -20.90
C LYS A 165 3.19 9.84 -20.49
N PHE A 166 2.58 10.21 -19.37
CA PHE A 166 1.28 9.68 -18.94
C PHE A 166 0.22 9.99 -19.99
N LYS A 167 0.11 11.26 -20.40
CA LYS A 167 -0.81 11.67 -21.47
C LYS A 167 -0.54 10.95 -22.79
N ASP A 168 0.73 10.83 -23.19
CA ASP A 168 1.10 10.13 -24.41
C ASP A 168 0.80 8.63 -24.34
N LYS A 169 0.90 8.03 -23.16
CA LYS A 169 0.68 6.61 -22.91
C LYS A 169 -0.80 6.24 -22.84
N PHE A 170 -1.59 7.00 -22.09
CA PHE A 170 -2.99 6.70 -21.82
C PHE A 170 -3.99 7.53 -22.64
N LYS A 171 -3.49 8.50 -23.40
CA LYS A 171 -4.25 9.42 -24.26
C LYS A 171 -5.23 10.33 -23.51
N VAL A 172 -5.10 10.41 -22.19
CA VAL A 172 -5.84 11.33 -21.33
C VAL A 172 -4.87 12.16 -20.49
N PRO A 173 -5.12 13.46 -20.27
CA PRO A 173 -4.34 14.24 -19.31
C PRO A 173 -4.52 13.68 -17.89
N PHE A 174 -3.56 13.93 -17.00
CA PHE A 174 -3.60 13.37 -15.64
C PHE A 174 -4.81 13.87 -14.84
N GLU A 175 -5.28 15.08 -15.12
CA GLU A 175 -6.47 15.68 -14.52
C GLU A 175 -7.75 14.87 -14.83
N MET A 176 -7.72 14.06 -15.90
CA MET A 176 -8.81 13.18 -16.32
C MET A 176 -8.47 11.70 -16.08
N LYS A 177 -7.52 11.41 -15.17
CA LYS A 177 -7.04 10.05 -14.86
C LYS A 177 -8.15 9.08 -14.46
N ASP A 178 -9.24 9.56 -13.86
CA ASP A 178 -10.33 8.70 -13.38
C ASP A 178 -11.09 8.05 -14.55
N GLU A 179 -10.99 8.61 -15.76
CA GLU A 179 -11.49 7.97 -16.99
C GLU A 179 -10.74 6.69 -17.37
N LEU A 180 -9.61 6.39 -16.72
CA LEU A 180 -8.85 5.17 -16.93
C LEU A 180 -9.34 4.01 -16.07
N ILE A 181 -10.07 4.28 -15.00
CA ILE A 181 -10.59 3.24 -14.10
C ILE A 181 -11.53 2.33 -14.90
N GLY A 182 -11.35 1.02 -14.78
CA GLY A 182 -12.08 0.00 -15.53
C GLY A 182 -11.57 -0.24 -16.96
N LYS A 183 -10.54 0.47 -17.43
CA LYS A 183 -9.96 0.21 -18.77
C LYS A 183 -8.94 -0.92 -18.72
N SER A 184 -9.05 -1.81 -19.71
CA SER A 184 -8.07 -2.86 -19.95
C SER A 184 -6.71 -2.28 -20.35
N ILE A 185 -5.64 -2.89 -19.84
CA ILE A 185 -4.25 -2.57 -20.12
C ILE A 185 -3.48 -3.84 -20.48
N ILE A 186 -2.49 -3.68 -21.34
CA ILE A 186 -1.47 -4.70 -21.55
C ILE A 186 -0.25 -4.31 -20.72
N VAL A 187 0.31 -5.23 -19.97
CA VAL A 187 1.46 -5.03 -19.09
C VAL A 187 2.56 -6.00 -19.48
N GLU A 188 3.77 -5.50 -19.70
CA GLU A 188 4.96 -6.35 -19.81
C GLU A 188 5.74 -6.30 -18.51
N VAL A 189 6.06 -7.46 -17.93
CA VAL A 189 6.92 -7.53 -16.75
C VAL A 189 8.37 -7.36 -17.19
N LYS A 190 9.01 -6.28 -16.74
CA LYS A 190 10.39 -5.95 -17.11
C LYS A 190 11.32 -5.97 -15.92
N LYS A 191 12.59 -6.20 -16.20
CA LYS A 191 13.69 -6.17 -15.23
C LYS A 191 14.57 -4.94 -15.50
N ALA A 192 14.79 -4.11 -14.48
CA ALA A 192 15.71 -2.98 -14.49
C ALA A 192 16.84 -3.19 -13.48
N PHE A 193 18.00 -2.59 -13.73
CA PHE A 193 19.16 -2.60 -12.83
C PHE A 193 19.57 -4.00 -12.35
N GLY A 194 19.35 -5.04 -13.16
CA GLY A 194 19.75 -6.41 -12.87
C GLY A 194 18.91 -7.17 -11.84
N SER A 195 17.97 -6.53 -11.12
CA SER A 195 17.16 -7.21 -10.08
C SER A 195 15.78 -6.60 -9.84
N VAL A 196 15.50 -5.38 -10.31
CA VAL A 196 14.26 -4.68 -9.99
C VAL A 196 13.20 -4.97 -11.04
N LEU A 197 12.21 -5.77 -10.67
CA LEU A 197 11.08 -6.08 -11.53
C LEU A 197 10.00 -5.00 -11.45
N TYR A 198 9.40 -4.66 -12.60
CA TYR A 198 8.35 -3.66 -12.68
C TYR A 198 7.37 -3.93 -13.83
N ALA A 199 6.13 -3.48 -13.64
CA ALA A 199 5.11 -3.47 -14.68
C ALA A 199 5.32 -2.31 -15.66
N ASP A 200 5.64 -2.61 -16.92
CA ASP A 200 5.59 -1.66 -18.03
C ASP A 200 4.26 -1.78 -18.77
N ILE A 201 3.31 -0.92 -18.40
CA ILE A 201 2.04 -0.82 -19.12
C ILE A 201 2.32 -0.42 -20.58
N LYS A 202 1.64 -0.98 -21.57
CA LYS A 202 1.80 -0.57 -22.97
C LYS A 202 0.95 0.67 -23.28
N PRO A 203 1.41 1.55 -24.19
CA PRO A 203 0.60 2.68 -24.62
C PRO A 203 -0.72 2.22 -25.22
N PHE A 204 -1.80 2.94 -24.94
CA PHE A 204 -3.06 2.77 -25.65
C PHE A 204 -2.87 3.08 -27.13
N LEU A 205 -3.43 2.22 -27.97
CA LEU A 205 -3.39 2.38 -29.42
C LEU A 205 -4.02 3.73 -29.79
N LYS A 206 -3.47 4.37 -30.82
CA LYS A 206 -4.12 5.55 -31.41
C LYS A 206 -5.45 5.07 -31.98
N LYS A 207 -6.54 5.71 -31.56
CA LYS A 207 -7.80 5.68 -32.30
C LYS A 207 -7.60 6.37 -33.65
#